data_AF-A0AA91YRR1-F1
#
_entry.id   AF-A0AA91YRR1-F1
#
_cell.length_a   1.000
_cell.length_b   1.000
_cell.length_c   1.000
_cell.angle_alpha   90.00
_cell.angle_beta   90.00
_cell.angle_gamma   90.00
#
_symmetry.space_group_name_H-M   'P 1'
#
loop_
_entity.id
_entity.type
_entity.pdbx_description
1 polymer ?
#
loop_
_entity_poly.entity_id
_entity_poly.type
_entity_poly.pdbx_seq_one_letter_code
_entity_poly.pdbx_strand_id
1 'polypeptide(L)'
;MIRLLFVFVTSFILCYLSLWGTAGAGSPLFNNVNPVLFVLGALFGALSLAFFNYVEGVMKDVPKKLKQQKPTAYSIVVDTLTDLKREVIVNVVVVVVFLMLAFVVGAVVEVASMQKMELSKYWEWMALSVRGACLLSVLVVMFVQMAGFVTANKLRAEVSMYGE
;
A
#
# COMPACT_ATOMS: atom_id res chain seq x y z
N MET A 1 -7.45 6.85 0.17
CA MET A 1 -8.01 6.56 -1.18
C MET A 1 -7.49 7.54 -2.25
N ILE A 2 -7.93 8.81 -2.30
CA ILE A 2 -7.53 9.78 -3.37
C ILE A 2 -6.01 9.95 -3.48
N ARG A 3 -5.31 10.01 -2.34
CA ARG A 3 -3.84 10.11 -2.30
C ARG A 3 -3.14 8.95 -3.02
N LEU A 4 -3.66 7.73 -2.90
CA LEU A 4 -3.07 6.54 -3.54
C LEU A 4 -3.32 6.54 -5.05
N LEU A 5 -4.51 6.98 -5.47
CA LEU A 5 -4.82 7.12 -6.90
C LEU A 5 -3.92 8.19 -7.53
N PHE A 6 -3.69 9.30 -6.84
CA PHE A 6 -2.75 10.33 -7.29
C PHE A 6 -1.33 9.78 -7.42
N VAL A 7 -0.83 9.07 -6.40
CA VAL A 7 0.48 8.40 -6.43
C VAL A 7 0.59 7.41 -7.60
N PHE A 8 -0.47 6.65 -7.86
CA PHE A 8 -0.51 5.71 -8.98
C PHE A 8 -0.40 6.44 -10.33
N VAL A 9 -1.20 7.48 -10.54
CA VAL A 9 -1.21 8.25 -11.80
C VAL A 9 0.13 8.95 -12.02
N THR A 10 0.69 9.59 -10.99
CA THR A 10 2.00 10.24 -11.11
C THR A 10 3.11 9.22 -11.39
N SER A 11 3.06 8.06 -10.72
CA SER A 11 4.04 6.98 -10.95
C SER A 11 3.93 6.41 -12.35
N PHE A 12 2.70 6.22 -12.86
CA PHE A 12 2.45 5.77 -14.22
C PHE A 12 3.05 6.73 -15.25
N ILE A 13 2.79 8.03 -15.10
CA ILE A 13 3.33 9.05 -16.00
C ILE A 13 4.86 9.04 -15.97
N LEU A 14 5.46 8.95 -14.78
CA LEU A 14 6.92 8.91 -14.63
C LEU A 14 7.54 7.65 -15.25
N CYS A 15 6.93 6.48 -15.03
CA CYS A 15 7.39 5.23 -15.65
C CYS A 15 7.29 5.30 -17.19
N TYR A 16 6.20 5.85 -17.71
CA TYR A 16 6.00 6.00 -19.15
C TYR A 16 7.00 6.98 -19.78
N LEU A 17 7.20 8.14 -19.15
CA LEU A 17 8.19 9.12 -19.60
C LEU A 17 9.62 8.57 -19.54
N SER A 18 9.94 7.77 -18.52
CA SER A 18 11.24 7.10 -18.41
C SER A 18 11.46 6.11 -19.55
N LEU A 19 10.46 5.28 -19.88
CA LEU A 19 10.55 4.35 -21.00
C LEU A 19 10.63 5.06 -22.34
N TRP A 20 9.83 6.11 -22.54
CA TRP A 20 9.84 6.92 -23.75
C TRP A 20 11.19 7.64 -23.94
N GLY A 21 11.70 8.31 -22.90
CA GLY A 21 12.96 9.05 -22.93
C GLY A 21 14.20 8.16 -23.07
N THR A 22 14.12 6.91 -22.64
CA THR A 22 15.21 5.92 -22.79
C THR A 22 15.03 5.02 -24.01
N ALA A 23 14.06 5.30 -24.88
CA ALA A 23 13.69 4.47 -26.04
C ALA A 23 13.48 2.98 -25.68
N GLY A 24 12.99 2.72 -24.45
CA GLY A 24 12.75 1.37 -23.95
C GLY A 24 13.94 0.69 -23.25
N ALA A 25 15.09 1.34 -23.08
CA ALA A 25 16.24 0.73 -22.39
C ALA A 25 15.93 0.35 -20.92
N GLY A 26 14.98 1.05 -20.28
CA GLY A 26 14.49 0.73 -18.93
C GLY A 26 13.52 -0.46 -18.84
N SER A 27 13.11 -1.08 -19.95
CA SER A 27 12.12 -2.16 -19.95
C SER A 27 12.45 -3.37 -19.06
N PRO A 28 13.72 -3.81 -18.92
CA PRO A 28 14.07 -4.92 -18.03
C PRO A 28 13.72 -4.70 -16.56
N LEU A 29 13.73 -3.44 -16.09
CA LEU A 29 13.39 -3.08 -14.71
C LEU A 29 11.90 -3.34 -14.41
N PHE A 30 11.04 -3.07 -15.39
CA PHE A 30 9.59 -3.21 -15.27
C PHE A 30 9.07 -4.58 -15.74
N ASN A 31 9.93 -5.43 -16.29
CA ASN A 31 9.56 -6.80 -16.66
C ASN A 31 9.65 -7.76 -15.47
N ASN A 32 10.60 -7.56 -14.57
CA ASN A 32 10.88 -8.46 -13.46
C ASN A 32 10.27 -8.02 -12.12
N VAL A 33 9.12 -7.35 -12.16
CA VAL A 33 8.51 -6.75 -10.96
C VAL A 33 7.72 -7.75 -10.12
N ASN A 34 7.25 -8.87 -10.70
CA ASN A 34 6.37 -9.81 -10.01
C ASN A 34 7.00 -10.43 -8.75
N PRO A 35 8.26 -10.91 -8.76
CA PRO A 35 8.89 -11.44 -7.55
C PRO A 35 8.99 -10.38 -6.43
N VAL A 36 9.37 -9.15 -6.79
CA VAL A 36 9.48 -8.04 -5.85
C VAL A 36 8.11 -7.70 -5.27
N LEU A 37 7.10 -7.58 -6.12
CA LEU A 37 5.71 -7.34 -5.73
C LEU A 37 5.17 -8.43 -4.80
N PHE A 38 5.53 -9.69 -5.04
CA PHE A 38 5.11 -10.80 -4.18
C PHE A 38 5.74 -10.70 -2.78
N VAL A 39 7.05 -10.42 -2.71
CA VAL A 39 7.76 -10.21 -1.43
C VAL A 39 7.19 -9.00 -0.69
N LEU A 40 6.98 -7.88 -1.38
CA LEU A 40 6.40 -6.67 -0.79
C LEU A 40 4.96 -6.92 -0.33
N GLY A 41 4.16 -7.64 -1.10
CA GLY A 41 2.79 -8.02 -0.76
C GLY A 41 2.74 -8.90 0.49
N ALA A 42 3.62 -9.90 0.59
CA ALA A 42 3.72 -10.75 1.77
C ALA A 42 4.14 -9.95 3.02
N LEU A 43 5.17 -9.10 2.89
CA LEU A 43 5.63 -8.24 3.98
C LEU A 43 4.53 -7.27 4.42
N PHE A 44 3.83 -6.66 3.46
CA PHE A 44 2.73 -5.75 3.73
C PHE A 44 1.55 -6.45 4.41
N GLY A 45 1.20 -7.67 3.99
CA GLY A 45 0.17 -8.48 4.63
C GLY A 45 0.52 -8.78 6.09
N ALA A 46 1.75 -9.23 6.35
CA ALA A 46 2.24 -9.49 7.70
C ALA A 46 2.22 -8.24 8.58
N LEU A 47 2.72 -7.10 8.07
CA LEU A 47 2.69 -5.81 8.77
C LEU A 47 1.26 -5.33 9.05
N SER A 48 0.33 -5.55 8.10
CA SER A 48 -1.08 -5.18 8.27
C SER A 48 -1.75 -5.97 9.39
N LEU A 49 -1.50 -7.28 9.44
CA LEU A 49 -2.04 -8.13 10.49
C LEU A 49 -1.43 -7.79 11.86
N ALA A 50 -0.11 -7.57 11.91
CA ALA A 50 0.56 -7.13 13.13
C ALA A 50 0.01 -5.78 13.63
N PHE A 51 -0.17 -4.80 12.74
CA PHE A 51 -0.73 -3.50 13.10
C PHE A 51 -2.19 -3.62 13.57
N PHE A 52 -3.01 -4.41 12.89
CA PHE A 52 -4.40 -4.63 13.28
C PHE A 52 -4.51 -5.21 14.69
N ASN A 53 -3.73 -6.26 14.98
CA ASN A 53 -3.68 -6.87 16.31
C ASN A 53 -3.15 -5.89 17.36
N TYR A 54 -2.17 -5.06 16.99
CA TYR A 54 -1.63 -4.03 17.86
C TYR A 54 -2.69 -2.98 18.23
N VAL A 55 -3.38 -2.42 17.23
CA VAL A 55 -4.46 -1.44 17.45
C VAL A 55 -5.56 -2.04 18.30
N GLU A 56 -5.95 -3.29 18.04
CA GLU A 56 -6.96 -3.97 18.86
C GLU A 56 -6.50 -4.20 20.31
N GLY A 57 -5.22 -4.51 20.52
CA GLY A 57 -4.61 -4.57 21.84
C GLY A 57 -4.67 -3.22 22.56
N VAL A 58 -4.26 -2.14 21.89
CA VAL A 58 -4.32 -0.78 22.45
C VAL A 58 -5.75 -0.39 22.81
N MET A 59 -6.74 -0.70 21.95
CA MET A 59 -8.16 -0.45 22.25
C MET A 59 -8.64 -1.19 23.51
N LYS A 60 -8.14 -2.39 23.78
CA LYS A 60 -8.47 -3.16 25.00
C LYS A 60 -7.78 -2.60 26.25
N ASP A 61 -6.58 -2.05 26.08
CA ASP A 61 -5.77 -1.45 27.15
C ASP A 61 -6.26 -0.04 27.55
N VAL A 62 -7.18 0.60 26.81
CA VAL A 62 -7.70 1.93 27.16
C VAL A 62 -8.44 1.86 28.52
N PRO A 63 -8.00 2.61 29.54
CA PRO A 63 -8.54 2.49 30.88
C PRO A 63 -10.02 2.87 30.92
N LYS A 64 -10.87 1.96 31.42
CA LYS A 64 -12.31 2.21 31.63
C LYS A 64 -12.59 3.39 32.58
N LYS A 65 -11.61 3.77 33.42
CA LYS A 65 -11.66 4.98 34.25
C LYS A 65 -11.69 6.26 33.41
N LEU A 66 -11.00 6.28 32.25
CA LEU A 66 -11.03 7.40 31.31
C LEU A 66 -12.43 7.62 30.71
N LYS A 67 -13.18 6.53 30.49
CA LYS A 67 -14.59 6.56 30.07
C LYS A 67 -15.49 7.27 31.09
N GLN A 68 -15.15 7.18 32.38
CA GLN A 68 -15.92 7.82 33.46
C GLN A 68 -15.48 9.27 33.72
N GLN A 69 -14.18 9.57 33.61
CA GLN A 69 -13.65 10.92 33.91
C GLN A 69 -13.67 11.88 32.72
N LYS A 70 -13.39 11.40 31.50
CA LYS A 70 -13.32 12.21 30.27
C LYS A 70 -13.94 11.43 29.09
N PRO A 71 -15.26 11.25 29.04
CA PRO A 71 -15.95 10.42 28.04
C PRO A 71 -15.72 10.90 26.60
N THR A 72 -15.57 12.21 26.39
CA THR A 72 -15.25 12.80 25.07
C THR A 72 -13.85 12.43 24.59
N ALA A 73 -12.83 12.52 25.47
CA ALA A 73 -11.47 12.11 25.11
C ALA A 73 -11.39 10.60 24.82
N TYR A 74 -12.11 9.78 25.60
CA TYR A 74 -12.21 8.34 25.35
C TYR A 74 -12.86 8.03 23.99
N SER A 75 -13.97 8.69 23.64
CA SER A 75 -14.62 8.54 22.33
C SER A 75 -13.66 8.90 21.19
N ILE A 76 -12.96 10.04 21.28
CA ILE A 76 -12.02 10.48 20.25
C ILE A 76 -10.90 9.44 20.03
N VAL A 77 -10.33 8.89 21.10
CA VAL A 77 -9.27 7.87 20.99
C VAL A 77 -9.79 6.58 20.35
N VAL A 78 -10.97 6.10 20.76
CA VAL A 78 -11.58 4.88 20.20
C VAL A 78 -11.98 5.06 18.74
N ASP A 79 -12.57 6.21 18.39
CA ASP A 79 -12.95 6.52 17.00
C ASP A 79 -11.70 6.64 16.13
N THR A 80 -10.66 7.32 16.61
CA THR A 80 -9.37 7.42 15.89
C THR A 80 -8.75 6.04 15.67
N LEU A 81 -8.69 5.18 16.69
CA LEU A 81 -8.17 3.81 16.54
C LEU A 81 -9.01 2.96 15.57
N THR A 82 -10.33 3.15 15.58
CA THR A 82 -11.25 2.45 14.67
C THR A 82 -11.06 2.92 13.23
N ASP A 83 -10.88 4.22 13.01
CA ASP A 83 -10.59 4.80 11.71
C ASP A 83 -9.25 4.32 11.16
N LEU A 84 -8.19 4.26 11.99
CA LEU A 84 -6.90 3.68 11.58
C LEU A 84 -7.05 2.21 11.18
N LYS A 85 -7.83 1.42 11.91
CA LYS A 85 -8.12 0.02 11.56
C LYS A 85 -8.85 -0.09 10.23
N ARG A 86 -9.86 0.76 9.99
CA ARG A 86 -10.57 0.81 8.71
C ARG A 86 -9.64 1.19 7.56
N GLU A 87 -8.75 2.15 7.77
CA GLU A 87 -7.77 2.59 6.78
C GLU A 87 -6.83 1.43 6.39
N VAL A 88 -6.36 0.65 7.35
CA VAL A 88 -5.50 -0.52 7.06
C VAL A 88 -6.23 -1.58 6.25
N ILE A 89 -7.48 -1.90 6.57
CA ILE A 89 -8.27 -2.86 5.77
C ILE A 89 -8.40 -2.37 4.32
N VAL A 90 -8.71 -1.09 4.13
CA VAL A 90 -8.83 -0.49 2.80
C VAL A 90 -7.50 -0.56 2.04
N ASN A 91 -6.39 -0.25 2.71
CA ASN A 91 -5.05 -0.33 2.09
C ASN A 91 -4.70 -1.77 1.66
N VAL A 92 -5.06 -2.77 2.47
CA VAL A 92 -4.91 -4.20 2.11
C VAL A 92 -5.68 -4.53 0.83
N VAL A 93 -6.95 -4.16 0.75
CA VAL A 93 -7.75 -4.41 -0.45
C VAL A 93 -7.13 -3.75 -1.68
N VAL A 94 -6.68 -2.49 -1.56
CA VAL A 94 -6.05 -1.77 -2.67
C VAL A 94 -4.74 -2.42 -3.12
N VAL A 95 -3.88 -2.83 -2.19
CA VAL A 95 -2.62 -3.51 -2.52
C VAL A 95 -2.90 -4.83 -3.22
N VAL A 96 -3.87 -5.61 -2.76
CA VAL A 96 -4.28 -6.85 -3.44
C VAL A 96 -4.75 -6.59 -4.86
N VAL A 97 -5.56 -5.54 -5.07
CA VAL A 97 -6.00 -5.15 -6.43
C VAL A 97 -4.81 -4.75 -7.31
N PHE A 98 -3.83 -4.00 -6.79
CA PHE A 98 -2.62 -3.64 -7.56
C PHE A 98 -1.76 -4.86 -7.90
N LEU A 99 -1.63 -5.82 -6.98
CA LEU A 99 -0.91 -7.06 -7.24
C LEU A 99 -1.59 -7.89 -8.34
N MET A 100 -2.91 -8.03 -8.27
CA MET A 100 -3.70 -8.72 -9.29
C MET A 100 -3.56 -8.02 -10.65
N LEU A 101 -3.67 -6.69 -10.67
CA LEU A 101 -3.55 -5.90 -11.89
C LEU A 101 -2.15 -6.00 -12.50
N ALA A 102 -1.09 -5.90 -11.70
CA ALA A 102 0.29 -6.07 -12.17
C ALA A 102 0.54 -7.48 -12.73
N PHE A 103 -0.03 -8.52 -12.10
CA PHE A 103 0.08 -9.90 -12.54
C PHE A 103 -0.66 -10.13 -13.87
N VAL A 104 -1.93 -9.70 -13.97
CA VAL A 104 -2.74 -9.84 -15.19
C VAL A 104 -2.09 -9.11 -16.36
N VAL A 105 -1.64 -7.87 -16.15
CA VAL A 105 -0.95 -7.10 -17.21
C VAL A 105 0.35 -7.79 -17.62
N GLY A 106 1.14 -8.30 -16.67
CA GLY A 106 2.34 -9.08 -16.97
C GLY A 106 2.03 -10.32 -17.81
N ALA A 107 1.03 -11.10 -17.42
CA ALA A 107 0.62 -12.32 -18.13
C ALA A 107 0.14 -12.02 -19.56
N VAL A 108 -0.62 -10.94 -19.76
CA VAL A 108 -1.07 -10.52 -21.11
C VAL A 108 0.11 -10.17 -22.00
N VAL A 109 1.12 -9.45 -21.48
CA VAL A 109 2.33 -9.11 -22.24
C VAL A 109 3.13 -10.37 -22.61
N GLU A 110 3.29 -11.31 -21.67
CA GLU A 110 3.99 -12.56 -21.92
C GLU A 110 3.30 -13.42 -22.98
N VAL A 111 1.98 -13.58 -22.88
CA VAL A 111 1.18 -14.35 -23.87
C VAL A 111 1.25 -13.72 -25.26
N ALA A 112 1.13 -12.39 -25.35
CA ALA A 112 1.22 -11.69 -26.62
C ALA A 112 2.61 -11.82 -27.27
N SER A 113 3.67 -11.77 -26.45
CA SER A 113 5.04 -12.02 -26.89
C SER A 113 5.24 -13.46 -27.40
N MET A 114 4.69 -14.46 -26.69
CA MET A 114 4.77 -15.87 -27.09
C MET A 114 4.02 -16.14 -28.39
N GLN A 115 2.88 -15.47 -28.63
CA GLN A 115 2.10 -15.59 -29.86
C GLN A 115 2.70 -14.83 -31.05
N LYS A 116 3.87 -14.17 -30.89
CA LYS A 116 4.47 -13.28 -31.91
C LYS A 116 3.48 -12.25 -32.45
N MET A 117 2.53 -11.81 -31.63
CA MET A 117 1.74 -10.64 -32.01
C MET A 117 2.71 -9.46 -31.99
N GLU A 118 2.86 -8.77 -33.12
CA GLU A 118 3.57 -7.50 -33.18
C GLU A 118 2.74 -6.45 -32.42
N LEU A 119 2.80 -6.49 -31.09
CA LEU A 119 2.30 -5.41 -30.27
C LEU A 119 3.14 -4.17 -30.59
N SER A 120 2.45 -3.07 -30.88
CA SER A 120 3.11 -1.79 -31.06
C SER A 120 3.95 -1.48 -29.82
N LYS A 121 5.18 -0.98 -30.02
CA LYS A 121 6.11 -0.61 -28.93
C LYS A 121 5.46 0.28 -27.86
N TYR A 122 4.51 1.12 -28.27
CA TYR A 122 3.74 1.98 -27.35
C TYR A 122 2.85 1.19 -26.39
N TRP A 123 2.29 0.07 -26.83
CA TRP A 123 1.42 -0.80 -26.02
C TRP A 123 2.24 -1.57 -24.97
N GLU A 124 3.43 -2.04 -25.35
CA GLU A 124 4.37 -2.65 -24.41
C GLU A 124 4.81 -1.66 -23.34
N TRP A 125 5.15 -0.43 -23.73
CA TRP A 125 5.54 0.61 -22.77
C TRP A 125 4.41 0.99 -21.83
N MET A 126 3.18 1.03 -22.33
CA MET A 126 2.00 1.27 -21.49
C MET A 126 1.85 0.17 -20.44
N ALA A 127 1.91 -1.11 -20.86
CA ALA A 127 1.78 -2.24 -19.96
C ALA A 127 2.91 -2.28 -18.90
N LEU A 128 4.16 -2.01 -19.31
CA LEU A 128 5.30 -1.91 -18.38
C LEU A 128 5.14 -0.75 -17.40
N SER A 129 4.61 0.39 -17.86
CA SER A 129 4.36 1.55 -17.01
C SER A 129 3.30 1.28 -15.95
N VAL A 130 2.25 0.52 -16.30
CA VAL A 130 1.25 0.06 -15.33
C VAL A 130 1.91 -0.81 -14.25
N ARG A 131 2.78 -1.75 -14.64
CA ARG A 131 3.50 -2.61 -13.68
C ARG A 131 4.43 -1.81 -12.77
N GLY A 132 5.17 -0.84 -13.34
CA GLY A 132 6.00 0.10 -12.58
C GLY A 132 5.20 0.96 -11.61
N ALA A 133 4.04 1.47 -12.04
CA ALA A 133 3.15 2.26 -11.20
C ALA A 133 2.59 1.44 -10.03
N CYS A 134 2.21 0.18 -10.25
CA CYS A 134 1.82 -0.73 -9.19
C CYS A 134 2.95 -0.92 -8.16
N LEU A 135 4.18 -1.17 -8.60
CA LEU A 135 5.33 -1.32 -7.70
C LEU A 135 5.54 -0.10 -6.82
N LEU A 136 5.62 1.08 -7.43
CA LEU A 136 5.84 2.33 -6.70
C LEU A 136 4.68 2.63 -5.74
N SER A 137 3.44 2.36 -6.17
CA SER A 137 2.27 2.55 -5.31
C SER A 137 2.28 1.62 -4.11
N VAL A 138 2.63 0.35 -4.28
CA VAL A 138 2.76 -0.60 -3.17
C VAL A 138 3.86 -0.16 -2.19
N LEU A 139 5.02 0.30 -2.69
CA LEU A 139 6.08 0.84 -1.84
C LEU A 139 5.61 2.04 -1.02
N VAL A 140 4.91 2.99 -1.63
CA VAL A 140 4.38 4.17 -0.92
C VAL A 140 3.37 3.76 0.15
N VAL A 141 2.45 2.84 -0.16
CA VAL A 141 1.49 2.32 0.83
C VAL A 141 2.21 1.68 2.02
N MET A 142 3.28 0.92 1.77
CA MET A 142 4.08 0.34 2.85
C MET A 142 4.71 1.40 3.75
N PHE A 143 5.24 2.49 3.20
CA PHE A 143 5.77 3.59 4.00
C PHE A 143 4.68 4.29 4.82
N VAL A 144 3.51 4.52 4.23
CA VAL A 144 2.35 5.09 4.94
C VAL A 144 1.94 4.18 6.09
N GLN A 145 1.91 2.86 5.87
CA GLN A 145 1.57 1.88 6.89
C GLN A 145 2.59 1.86 8.04
N MET A 146 3.89 1.91 7.72
CA MET A 146 4.94 2.01 8.74
C MET A 146 4.81 3.31 9.56
N ALA A 147 4.50 4.44 8.92
CA ALA A 147 4.25 5.70 9.62
C ALA A 147 3.00 5.60 10.53
N GLY A 148 1.95 4.91 10.08
CA GLY A 148 0.77 4.59 10.90
C GLY A 148 1.14 3.76 12.13
N PHE A 149 2.01 2.75 11.97
CA PHE A 149 2.52 1.93 13.07
C PHE A 149 3.28 2.76 14.11
N VAL A 150 4.17 3.67 13.66
CA VAL A 150 4.90 4.59 14.54
C VAL A 150 3.95 5.51 15.30
N THR A 151 2.90 6.00 14.63
CA THR A 151 1.90 6.88 15.25
C THR A 151 1.10 6.14 16.32
N ALA A 152 0.65 4.92 16.05
CA ALA A 152 -0.04 4.09 17.04
C ALA A 152 0.84 3.78 18.26
N ASN A 153 2.14 3.53 18.05
CA ASN A 153 3.11 3.35 19.13
C ASN A 153 3.22 4.59 20.03
N LYS A 154 3.32 5.79 19.44
CA LYS A 154 3.37 7.04 20.21
C LYS A 154 2.08 7.27 21.02
N LEU A 155 0.92 7.03 20.41
CA LEU A 155 -0.37 7.14 21.09
C LEU A 155 -0.47 6.17 22.28
N ARG A 156 0.00 4.93 22.14
CA ARG A 156 0.03 3.98 23.26
C ARG A 156 0.90 4.49 24.42
N ALA A 157 2.07 5.06 24.12
CA ALA A 157 2.97 5.60 25.14
C ALA A 157 2.33 6.79 25.89
N GLU A 158 1.59 7.65 25.19
CA GLU A 158 0.84 8.74 25.83
C GLU A 158 -0.31 8.19 26.69
N VAL A 159 -1.09 7.23 26.19
CA VAL A 159 -2.21 6.63 26.94
C VAL A 159 -1.72 5.87 28.17
N SER A 160 -0.55 5.22 28.13
CA SER A 160 0.01 4.56 29.32
C SER A 160 0.49 5.56 30.38
N MET A 161 1.01 6.73 29.99
CA MET A 161 1.41 7.77 30.95
C MET A 161 0.23 8.43 31.67
N TYR A 162 -0.93 8.53 31.02
CA TYR A 162 -2.17 9.02 31.65
C TYR A 162 -2.93 7.94 32.44
N GLY A 163 -2.43 6.70 32.44
CA GLY A 163 -3.04 5.55 33.11
C GLY A 163 -2.59 5.33 34.56
N GLU A 164 -1.54 6.01 35.00
CA GLU A 164 -1.13 6.13 36.41
C GLU A 164 -1.83 7.32 37.09
#